data_AF-A0A8T4J9F6-F1
#
_entry.id   AF-A0A8T4J9F6-F1
#
_cell.length_a   1.000
_cell.length_b   1.000
_cell.length_c   1.000
_cell.angle_alpha   90.00
_cell.angle_beta   90.00
_cell.angle_gamma   90.00
#
_symmetry.space_group_name_H-M   'P 1'
#
loop_
_entity.id
_entity.type
_entity.pdbx_description
1 polymer ?
#
loop_
_entity_poly.entity_id
_entity_poly.type
_entity_poly.pdbx_seq_one_letter_code
_entity_poly.pdbx_strand_id
1 'polypeptide(L)'
;MTSTGIGTGTGIGTGAGTGVSTGAASPEAGAAVGAPLRRREGRAKVTGTAPYAFEHPVEGPAYAHALQSTVARGRVTSVDSAAAEALDGVVAVLTHLNAARLADSQDRELAILQSDEVHFRGQLIGAVVADTPETARHAASLVRVGYEQWPHSTEMRADDPGLYTPDQVNPAFDTESDAGDLAAALATAAVTVDATYSTPMEHNNPMEPHA
;
A
#
# COMPACT_ATOMS: atom_id res chain seq x y z
N MET A 1 34.76 -61.35 43.45
CA MET A 1 36.07 -61.65 42.84
C MET A 1 36.68 -60.34 42.39
N THR A 2 37.80 -60.03 43.03
CA THR A 2 38.75 -58.93 42.79
C THR A 2 39.17 -58.82 41.32
N SER A 3 39.32 -57.59 40.81
CA SER A 3 40.57 -57.17 40.17
C SER A 3 40.61 -55.67 39.92
N THR A 4 41.58 -55.04 40.59
CA THR A 4 42.13 -53.72 40.30
C THR A 4 43.01 -53.79 39.06
N GLY A 5 43.10 -52.70 38.29
CA GLY A 5 44.11 -52.51 37.24
C GLY A 5 44.36 -51.02 37.02
N ILE A 6 45.58 -50.57 37.32
CA ILE A 6 46.05 -49.18 37.28
C ILE A 6 46.83 -48.95 35.98
N GLY A 7 46.59 -47.80 35.33
CA GLY A 7 47.59 -46.89 34.76
C GLY A 7 48.37 -47.28 33.50
N THR A 8 48.26 -46.46 32.45
CA THR A 8 49.29 -45.53 31.93
C THR A 8 49.08 -45.29 30.43
N GLY A 9 49.15 -44.04 29.98
CA GLY A 9 49.03 -43.71 28.57
C GLY A 9 48.75 -42.24 28.29
N THR A 10 49.73 -41.38 28.53
CA THR A 10 49.76 -40.01 28.00
C THR A 10 49.92 -40.08 26.49
N GLY A 11 48.94 -39.56 25.74
CA GLY A 11 48.97 -39.51 24.27
C GLY A 11 48.19 -38.30 23.78
N ILE A 12 48.93 -37.28 23.39
CA ILE A 12 48.51 -35.96 22.90
C ILE A 12 47.72 -36.12 21.60
N GLY A 13 46.49 -35.62 21.55
CA GLY A 13 45.60 -35.68 20.38
C GLY A 13 44.85 -34.37 20.21
N THR A 14 45.44 -33.46 19.44
CA THR A 14 44.90 -32.20 18.92
C THR A 14 43.60 -32.41 18.12
N GLY A 15 42.59 -31.58 18.35
CA GLY A 15 41.40 -31.54 17.49
C GLY A 15 40.23 -30.79 18.09
N ALA A 16 40.34 -29.47 18.18
CA ALA A 16 39.23 -28.58 18.51
C ALA A 16 38.13 -28.68 17.44
N GLY A 17 36.95 -29.11 17.88
CA GLY A 17 35.69 -28.99 17.14
C GLY A 17 34.61 -28.52 18.11
N THR A 18 34.81 -27.35 18.73
CA THR A 18 33.77 -26.72 19.55
C THR A 18 32.65 -26.25 18.65
N GLY A 19 31.57 -27.03 18.61
CA GLY A 19 30.28 -26.57 18.12
C GLY A 19 29.88 -25.31 18.89
N VAL A 20 29.74 -24.20 18.18
CA VAL A 20 29.25 -22.95 18.75
C VAL A 20 27.74 -23.09 18.94
N SER A 21 27.36 -23.58 20.12
CA SER A 21 26.05 -23.33 20.70
C SER A 21 25.95 -21.84 21.00
N THR A 22 25.32 -21.06 20.11
CA THR A 22 24.90 -19.69 20.43
C THR A 22 23.44 -19.71 20.84
N GLY A 23 23.20 -20.27 22.03
CA GLY A 23 22.08 -19.81 22.85
C GLY A 23 22.32 -18.34 23.15
N ALA A 24 21.58 -17.46 22.48
CA ALA A 24 21.68 -16.02 22.73
C ALA A 24 21.23 -15.76 24.17
N ALA A 25 22.17 -15.39 25.03
CA ALA A 25 21.86 -14.91 26.37
C ALA A 25 20.90 -13.73 26.26
N SER A 26 19.81 -13.76 27.02
CA SER A 26 18.90 -12.62 27.15
C SER A 26 19.69 -11.41 27.66
N PRO A 27 19.57 -10.23 27.04
CA PRO A 27 20.33 -9.05 27.46
C PRO A 27 19.96 -8.66 28.89
N GLU A 28 20.92 -8.12 29.64
CA GLU A 28 20.66 -7.49 30.94
C GLU A 28 19.54 -6.46 30.80
N ALA A 29 18.62 -6.45 31.78
CA ALA A 29 17.52 -5.50 31.85
C ALA A 29 18.08 -4.07 31.89
N GLY A 30 17.99 -3.36 30.75
CA GLY A 30 18.50 -2.00 30.58
C GLY A 30 19.34 -1.79 29.30
N ALA A 31 19.84 -2.86 28.67
CA ALA A 31 20.76 -2.75 27.52
C ALA A 31 20.08 -2.88 26.13
N ALA A 32 18.79 -2.59 26.02
CA ALA A 32 18.03 -2.87 24.79
C ALA A 32 18.26 -1.84 23.67
N VAL A 33 18.54 -0.58 24.01
CA VAL A 33 18.74 0.49 23.03
C VAL A 33 20.14 0.37 22.41
N GLY A 34 20.20 0.23 21.09
CA GLY A 34 21.46 0.14 20.33
C GLY A 34 22.10 -1.26 20.26
N ALA A 35 21.54 -2.26 20.95
CA ALA A 35 22.03 -3.64 20.86
C ALA A 35 21.56 -4.33 19.56
N PRO A 36 22.37 -5.21 18.94
CA PRO A 36 22.04 -5.93 17.70
C PRO A 36 21.09 -7.11 17.97
N LEU A 37 19.91 -6.82 18.51
CA LEU A 37 18.92 -7.83 18.88
C LEU A 37 18.24 -8.42 17.64
N ARG A 38 17.96 -9.72 17.68
CA ARG A 38 17.17 -10.39 16.62
C ARG A 38 15.73 -9.85 16.66
N ARG A 39 15.19 -9.55 15.48
CA ARG A 39 13.78 -9.15 15.31
C ARG A 39 12.87 -10.28 15.79
N ARG A 40 11.83 -9.95 16.56
CA ARG A 40 10.92 -10.95 17.18
C ARG A 40 10.25 -11.83 16.12
N GLU A 41 9.81 -11.23 15.03
CA GLU A 41 9.16 -11.88 13.89
C GLU A 41 10.15 -12.49 12.88
N GLY A 42 11.46 -12.29 13.08
CA GLY A 42 12.50 -12.70 12.13
C GLY A 42 12.46 -14.18 11.83
N ARG A 43 12.28 -15.04 12.85
CA ARG A 43 12.17 -16.49 12.67
C ARG A 43 11.01 -16.84 11.74
N ALA A 44 9.82 -16.30 12.00
CA ALA A 44 8.63 -16.61 11.21
C ALA A 44 8.78 -16.18 9.75
N LYS A 45 9.39 -15.01 9.49
CA LYS A 45 9.65 -14.53 8.12
C LYS A 45 10.63 -15.42 7.36
N VAL A 46 11.75 -15.82 7.98
CA VAL A 46 12.75 -16.66 7.29
C VAL A 46 12.33 -18.13 7.15
N THR A 47 11.34 -18.58 7.92
CA THR A 47 10.77 -19.93 7.79
C THR A 47 9.49 -19.97 6.95
N GLY A 48 9.02 -18.83 6.43
CA GLY A 48 7.77 -18.77 5.65
C GLY A 48 6.51 -19.05 6.46
N THR A 49 6.53 -18.77 7.78
CA THR A 49 5.39 -19.02 8.68
C THR A 49 4.81 -17.73 9.26
N ALA A 50 5.22 -16.57 8.74
CA ALA A 50 4.61 -15.29 9.06
C ALA A 50 3.45 -15.06 8.08
N PRO A 51 2.18 -15.06 8.53
CA PRO A 51 1.05 -14.83 7.63
C PRO A 51 1.02 -13.37 7.17
N TYR A 52 0.75 -13.20 5.88
CA TYR A 52 0.45 -11.94 5.22
C TYR A 52 -1.06 -11.78 5.03
N ALA A 53 -1.52 -10.60 4.58
CA ALA A 53 -2.94 -10.24 4.56
C ALA A 53 -3.82 -11.29 3.86
N PHE A 54 -3.39 -11.79 2.70
CA PHE A 54 -4.11 -12.80 1.91
C PHE A 54 -4.09 -14.21 2.52
N GLU A 55 -3.16 -14.53 3.42
CA GLU A 55 -2.95 -15.87 3.95
C GLU A 55 -3.80 -16.18 5.18
N HIS A 56 -4.56 -15.19 5.67
CA HIS A 56 -5.47 -15.40 6.77
C HIS A 56 -6.69 -16.23 6.33
N PRO A 57 -7.00 -17.35 7.02
CA PRO A 57 -8.12 -18.21 6.64
C PRO A 57 -9.46 -17.52 6.91
N VAL A 58 -10.36 -17.62 5.94
CA VAL A 58 -11.75 -17.17 6.04
C VAL A 58 -12.65 -18.34 5.64
N GLU A 59 -13.69 -18.60 6.42
CA GLU A 59 -14.67 -19.64 6.11
C GLU A 59 -15.67 -19.11 5.06
N GLY A 60 -15.81 -19.82 3.93
CA GLY A 60 -16.70 -19.43 2.84
C GLY A 60 -16.43 -18.03 2.29
N PRO A 61 -15.19 -17.71 1.84
CA PRO A 61 -14.86 -16.37 1.37
C PRO A 61 -15.62 -16.05 0.08
N ALA A 62 -16.07 -14.81 -0.04
CA ALA A 62 -16.38 -14.20 -1.32
C ALA A 62 -15.20 -13.35 -1.77
N TYR A 63 -14.96 -13.31 -3.07
CA TYR A 63 -13.84 -12.61 -3.70
C TYR A 63 -14.35 -11.41 -4.47
N ALA A 64 -13.77 -10.24 -4.20
CA ALA A 64 -14.07 -9.01 -4.91
C ALA A 64 -13.01 -8.72 -5.98
N HIS A 65 -13.44 -8.44 -7.20
CA HIS A 65 -12.59 -7.89 -8.26
C HIS A 65 -13.04 -6.48 -8.60
N ALA A 66 -12.14 -5.51 -8.43
CA ALA A 66 -12.40 -4.11 -8.70
C ALA A 66 -12.68 -3.86 -10.19
N LEU A 67 -13.68 -3.02 -10.47
CA LEU A 67 -13.87 -2.38 -11.76
C LEU A 67 -13.23 -0.99 -11.70
N GLN A 68 -12.30 -0.75 -12.60
CA GLN A 68 -11.51 0.48 -12.63
C GLN A 68 -11.86 1.35 -13.83
N SER A 69 -11.89 2.66 -13.62
CA SER A 69 -12.10 3.62 -14.69
C SER A 69 -11.00 3.52 -15.74
N THR A 70 -11.41 3.54 -17.01
CA THR A 70 -10.50 3.60 -18.17
C THR A 70 -10.27 5.03 -18.67
N VAL A 71 -10.97 6.02 -18.13
CA VAL A 71 -10.85 7.44 -18.50
C VAL A 71 -10.21 8.23 -17.35
N ALA A 72 -9.46 9.28 -17.68
CA ALA A 72 -8.78 10.09 -16.67
C ALA A 72 -9.73 11.08 -15.98
N ARG A 73 -10.72 11.60 -16.71
CA ARG A 73 -11.72 12.52 -16.18
C ARG A 73 -13.03 12.39 -16.95
N GLY A 74 -14.14 12.43 -16.24
CA GLY A 74 -15.45 12.31 -16.85
C GLY A 74 -16.50 11.82 -15.88
N ARG A 75 -17.45 11.07 -16.42
CA ARG A 75 -18.56 10.47 -15.67
C ARG A 75 -18.95 9.14 -16.28
N VAL A 76 -19.31 8.17 -15.44
CA VAL A 76 -19.94 6.91 -15.86
C VAL A 76 -21.38 7.20 -16.28
N THR A 77 -21.71 6.94 -17.55
CA THR A 77 -23.06 7.18 -18.10
C THR A 77 -23.91 5.92 -18.11
N SER A 78 -23.30 4.74 -18.15
CA SER A 78 -24.00 3.46 -18.09
C SER A 78 -23.08 2.34 -17.61
N VAL A 79 -23.69 1.32 -17.00
CA VAL A 79 -23.04 0.04 -16.67
C VAL A 79 -23.95 -1.08 -17.15
N ASP A 80 -23.46 -1.92 -18.03
CA ASP A 80 -24.09 -3.17 -18.45
C ASP A 80 -23.33 -4.35 -17.82
N SER A 81 -23.95 -4.95 -16.81
CA SER A 81 -23.44 -6.08 -16.04
C SER A 81 -24.17 -7.39 -16.33
N ALA A 82 -25.14 -7.41 -17.27
CA ALA A 82 -26.05 -8.54 -17.44
C ALA A 82 -25.32 -9.86 -17.74
N ALA A 83 -24.28 -9.82 -18.57
CA ALA A 83 -23.47 -11.01 -18.88
C ALA A 83 -22.63 -11.48 -17.69
N ALA A 84 -22.18 -10.57 -16.83
CA ALA A 84 -21.44 -10.89 -15.62
C ALA A 84 -22.36 -11.52 -14.56
N GLU A 85 -23.53 -10.94 -14.34
CA GLU A 85 -24.53 -11.41 -13.37
C GLU A 85 -25.14 -12.77 -13.75
N ALA A 86 -25.08 -13.15 -15.03
CA ALA A 86 -25.56 -14.44 -15.50
C ALA A 86 -24.58 -15.61 -15.27
N LEU A 87 -23.33 -15.33 -14.84
CA LEU A 87 -22.36 -16.38 -14.56
C LEU A 87 -22.67 -17.06 -13.22
N ASP A 88 -22.55 -18.39 -13.20
CA ASP A 88 -22.59 -19.16 -11.97
C ASP A 88 -21.45 -18.75 -11.03
N GLY A 89 -21.75 -18.68 -9.73
CA GLY A 89 -20.81 -18.22 -8.70
C GLY A 89 -20.70 -16.70 -8.53
N VAL A 90 -21.30 -15.87 -9.41
CA VAL A 90 -21.36 -14.42 -9.19
C VAL A 90 -22.44 -14.09 -8.16
N VAL A 91 -22.06 -13.38 -7.10
CA VAL A 91 -22.92 -12.97 -6.00
C VAL A 91 -23.51 -11.58 -6.23
N ALA A 92 -22.69 -10.64 -6.70
CA ALA A 92 -23.13 -9.26 -6.96
C ALA A 92 -22.20 -8.52 -7.92
N VAL A 93 -22.75 -7.55 -8.65
CA VAL A 93 -21.98 -6.48 -9.30
C VAL A 93 -22.36 -5.16 -8.63
N LEU A 94 -21.43 -4.60 -7.86
CA LEU A 94 -21.60 -3.36 -7.12
C LEU A 94 -21.11 -2.17 -7.94
N THR A 95 -21.89 -1.10 -7.97
CA THR A 95 -21.59 0.17 -8.66
C THR A 95 -22.17 1.34 -7.87
N HIS A 96 -21.95 2.56 -8.32
CA HIS A 96 -22.60 3.74 -7.73
C HIS A 96 -24.14 3.73 -7.81
N LEU A 97 -24.73 2.83 -8.60
CA LEU A 97 -26.19 2.71 -8.75
C LEU A 97 -26.85 1.90 -7.62
N ASN A 98 -26.12 0.96 -7.02
CA ASN A 98 -26.66 0.02 -6.04
C ASN A 98 -25.83 -0.09 -4.75
N ALA A 99 -24.65 0.53 -4.68
CA ALA A 99 -23.86 0.58 -3.46
C ALA A 99 -24.63 1.29 -2.33
N ALA A 100 -24.45 0.79 -1.11
CA ALA A 100 -24.99 1.44 0.07
C ALA A 100 -24.44 2.88 0.19
N ARG A 101 -25.32 3.80 0.60
CA ARG A 101 -24.91 5.19 0.83
C ARG A 101 -24.16 5.29 2.15
N LEU A 102 -22.99 5.91 2.11
CA LEU A 102 -22.19 6.16 3.31
C LEU A 102 -22.90 7.19 4.19
N ALA A 103 -22.77 7.03 5.50
CA ALA A 103 -23.29 8.02 6.46
C ALA A 103 -22.56 9.37 6.35
N ASP A 104 -21.28 9.32 5.98
CA ASP A 104 -20.45 10.47 5.68
C ASP A 104 -19.67 10.22 4.38
N SER A 105 -19.71 11.20 3.49
CA SER A 105 -19.00 11.21 2.21
C SER A 105 -18.33 12.57 1.95
N GLN A 106 -18.05 13.35 3.01
CA GLN A 106 -17.33 14.61 2.89
C GLN A 106 -15.89 14.37 2.43
N ASP A 107 -15.27 13.30 2.93
CA ASP A 107 -13.99 12.83 2.43
C ASP A 107 -14.19 12.13 1.08
N ARG A 108 -13.85 12.86 0.01
CA ARG A 108 -13.99 12.37 -1.37
C ARG A 108 -13.06 11.19 -1.68
N GLU A 109 -11.98 11.00 -0.93
CA GLU A 109 -11.10 9.83 -1.08
C GLU A 109 -11.78 8.56 -0.55
N LEU A 110 -12.56 8.69 0.51
CA LEU A 110 -13.29 7.58 1.13
C LEU A 110 -14.71 7.39 0.57
N ALA A 111 -15.21 8.32 -0.25
CA ALA A 111 -16.53 8.30 -0.88
C ALA A 111 -16.65 7.30 -2.05
N ILE A 112 -16.21 6.06 -1.85
CA ILE A 112 -16.17 4.99 -2.86
C ILE A 112 -17.58 4.62 -3.32
N LEU A 113 -17.79 4.59 -4.64
CA LEU A 113 -19.09 4.32 -5.30
C LEU A 113 -20.23 5.26 -4.86
N GLN A 114 -19.91 6.46 -4.36
CA GLN A 114 -20.94 7.43 -3.96
C GLN A 114 -21.32 8.41 -5.09
N SER A 115 -20.56 8.44 -6.18
CA SER A 115 -20.79 9.29 -7.34
C SER A 115 -20.50 8.54 -8.64
N ASP A 116 -21.02 9.06 -9.74
CA ASP A 116 -20.73 8.64 -11.12
C ASP A 116 -19.50 9.35 -11.70
N GLU A 117 -18.96 10.37 -11.02
CA GLU A 117 -17.81 11.14 -11.48
C GLU A 117 -16.49 10.36 -11.39
N VAL A 118 -15.65 10.56 -12.41
CA VAL A 118 -14.30 10.01 -12.52
C VAL A 118 -13.30 11.15 -12.44
N HIS A 119 -12.36 11.04 -11.49
CA HIS A 119 -11.32 12.04 -11.24
C HIS A 119 -9.93 11.59 -11.68
N PHE A 120 -9.72 10.29 -11.84
CA PHE A 120 -8.46 9.72 -12.34
C PHE A 120 -8.68 8.35 -12.99
N ARG A 121 -7.75 7.97 -13.88
CA ARG A 121 -7.72 6.64 -14.48
C ARG A 121 -7.36 5.62 -13.40
N GLY A 122 -8.07 4.50 -13.33
CA GLY A 122 -7.88 3.50 -12.28
C GLY A 122 -8.80 3.65 -11.07
N GLN A 123 -9.56 4.74 -10.98
CA GLN A 123 -10.55 4.96 -9.91
C GLN A 123 -11.56 3.81 -9.85
N LEU A 124 -11.90 3.38 -8.64
CA LEU A 124 -12.93 2.35 -8.43
C LEU A 124 -14.30 2.89 -8.86
N ILE A 125 -14.88 2.24 -9.87
CA ILE A 125 -16.22 2.54 -10.39
C ILE A 125 -17.22 1.40 -10.14
N GLY A 126 -16.73 0.28 -9.64
CA GLY A 126 -17.53 -0.83 -9.18
C GLY A 126 -16.67 -1.98 -8.66
N ALA A 127 -17.32 -3.09 -8.32
CA ALA A 127 -16.68 -4.34 -7.97
C ALA A 127 -17.59 -5.52 -8.35
N VAL A 128 -17.01 -6.61 -8.83
CA VAL A 128 -17.69 -7.89 -8.97
C VAL A 128 -17.35 -8.74 -7.75
N VAL A 129 -18.37 -9.32 -7.12
CA VAL A 129 -18.22 -10.26 -6.01
C VAL A 129 -18.62 -11.66 -6.47
N ALA A 130 -17.78 -12.66 -6.25
CA ALA A 130 -18.03 -14.05 -6.61
C ALA A 130 -17.49 -15.03 -5.57
N ASP A 131 -17.84 -16.31 -5.68
CA ASP A 131 -17.38 -17.39 -4.81
C ASP A 131 -15.92 -17.82 -5.03
N THR A 132 -15.32 -17.45 -6.17
CA THR A 132 -13.93 -17.70 -6.52
C THR A 132 -13.27 -16.47 -7.14
N PRO A 133 -11.94 -16.29 -6.98
CA PRO A 133 -11.25 -15.16 -7.58
C PRO A 133 -11.21 -15.23 -9.12
N GLU A 134 -11.23 -16.43 -9.70
CA GLU A 134 -11.29 -16.64 -11.15
C GLU A 134 -12.64 -16.17 -11.71
N THR A 135 -13.76 -16.55 -11.08
CA THR A 135 -15.10 -16.10 -11.49
C THR A 135 -15.22 -14.59 -11.32
N ALA A 136 -14.76 -14.01 -10.20
CA ALA A 136 -14.80 -12.56 -9.99
C ALA A 136 -14.05 -11.80 -11.11
N ARG A 137 -12.85 -12.25 -11.46
CA ARG A 137 -12.04 -11.64 -12.53
C ARG A 137 -12.67 -11.85 -13.90
N HIS A 138 -13.20 -13.03 -14.20
CA HIS A 138 -13.84 -13.30 -15.48
C HIS A 138 -15.10 -12.46 -15.66
N ALA A 139 -16.00 -12.44 -14.67
CA ALA A 139 -17.23 -11.67 -14.76
C ALA A 139 -16.94 -10.16 -14.86
N ALA A 140 -15.91 -9.66 -14.16
CA ALA A 140 -15.47 -8.27 -14.31
C ALA A 140 -15.08 -7.91 -15.75
N SER A 141 -14.48 -8.84 -16.51
CA SER A 141 -14.16 -8.64 -17.93
C SER A 141 -15.38 -8.55 -18.85
N LEU A 142 -16.55 -9.02 -18.39
CA LEU A 142 -17.81 -8.98 -19.13
C LEU A 142 -18.60 -7.70 -18.88
N VAL A 143 -18.28 -6.94 -17.82
CA VAL A 143 -18.95 -5.68 -17.50
C VAL A 143 -18.55 -4.61 -18.52
N ARG A 144 -19.55 -3.98 -19.15
CA ARG A 144 -19.33 -2.87 -20.09
C ARG A 144 -19.72 -1.55 -19.44
N VAL A 145 -18.82 -0.57 -19.51
CA VAL A 145 -19.02 0.75 -18.90
C VAL A 145 -18.99 1.83 -19.97
N GLY A 146 -20.04 2.65 -20.01
CA GLY A 146 -20.13 3.85 -20.83
C GLY A 146 -19.59 5.06 -20.07
N TYR A 147 -18.91 5.96 -20.78
CA TYR A 147 -18.36 7.19 -20.21
C TYR A 147 -18.71 8.41 -21.05
N GLU A 148 -18.98 9.51 -20.36
CA GLU A 148 -18.81 10.86 -20.89
C GLU A 148 -17.42 11.34 -20.48
N GLN A 149 -16.52 11.53 -21.46
CA GLN A 149 -15.15 11.97 -21.20
C GLN A 149 -15.07 13.50 -21.22
N TRP A 150 -14.36 14.06 -20.24
CA TRP A 150 -14.11 15.49 -20.16
C TRP A 150 -12.64 15.83 -20.43
N PRO A 151 -12.35 17.07 -20.88
CA PRO A 151 -10.97 17.56 -20.96
C PRO A 151 -10.27 17.43 -19.62
N HIS A 152 -9.00 17.04 -19.64
CA HIS A 152 -8.15 16.85 -18.47
C HIS A 152 -6.70 17.23 -18.78
N SER A 153 -5.94 17.54 -17.73
CA SER A 153 -4.48 17.64 -17.75
C SER A 153 -3.93 16.61 -16.77
N THR A 154 -2.87 15.91 -17.16
CA THR A 154 -2.09 15.02 -16.27
C THR A 154 -0.76 15.66 -15.86
N GLU A 155 -0.52 16.90 -16.29
CA GLU A 155 0.71 17.64 -15.98
C GLU A 155 0.38 18.77 -15.01
N MET A 156 1.17 18.85 -13.93
CA MET A 156 1.19 19.99 -13.04
C MET A 156 2.15 21.03 -13.61
N ARG A 157 1.62 22.18 -14.05
CA ARG A 157 2.41 23.25 -14.68
C ARG A 157 2.18 24.55 -13.91
N ALA A 158 3.26 25.31 -13.71
CA ALA A 158 3.21 26.58 -12.98
C ALA A 158 2.48 27.70 -13.77
N ASP A 159 2.23 27.50 -15.05
CA ASP A 159 1.50 28.42 -15.93
C ASP A 159 0.06 27.96 -16.21
N ASP A 160 -0.45 26.97 -15.46
CA ASP A 160 -1.81 26.47 -15.70
C ASP A 160 -2.87 27.53 -15.35
N PRO A 161 -3.83 27.82 -16.25
CA PRO A 161 -4.86 28.83 -15.99
C PRO A 161 -5.84 28.43 -14.88
N GLY A 162 -5.87 27.15 -14.49
CA GLY A 162 -6.67 26.62 -13.40
C GLY A 162 -5.99 26.63 -12.03
N LEU A 163 -4.81 27.24 -11.90
CA LEU A 163 -4.14 27.38 -10.60
C LEU A 163 -5.00 28.18 -9.63
N TYR A 164 -5.05 27.70 -8.40
CA TYR A 164 -5.71 28.36 -7.28
C TYR A 164 -4.87 28.19 -6.02
N THR A 165 -4.99 29.14 -5.10
CA THR A 165 -4.44 29.02 -3.75
C THR A 165 -5.46 28.24 -2.92
N PRO A 166 -5.18 26.99 -2.50
CA PRO A 166 -6.08 26.28 -1.60
C PRO A 166 -6.19 27.00 -0.26
N ASP A 167 -7.27 26.77 0.49
CA ASP A 167 -7.43 27.36 1.83
C ASP A 167 -6.40 26.79 2.83
N GLN A 168 -6.04 25.51 2.68
CA GLN A 168 -5.02 24.82 3.46
C GLN A 168 -4.25 23.82 2.57
N VAL A 169 -2.99 23.58 2.91
CA VAL A 169 -2.14 22.53 2.34
C VAL A 169 -1.88 21.43 3.36
N ASN A 170 -2.00 20.16 2.94
CA ASN A 170 -2.06 19.02 3.88
C ASN A 170 -3.25 19.23 4.88
N PRO A 171 -3.61 18.33 5.81
CA PRO A 171 -4.89 18.48 6.52
C PRO A 171 -4.94 19.67 7.52
N ALA A 172 -3.89 20.50 7.63
CA ALA A 172 -3.83 21.54 8.66
C ALA A 172 -2.85 22.72 8.44
N PHE A 173 -2.15 22.85 7.32
CA PHE A 173 -1.14 23.93 7.17
C PHE A 173 -1.66 25.08 6.32
N ASP A 174 -1.24 26.30 6.65
CA ASP A 174 -1.51 27.47 5.82
C ASP A 174 -0.81 27.33 4.47
N THR A 175 -1.52 27.72 3.41
CA THR A 175 -1.02 27.60 2.03
C THR A 175 0.16 28.53 1.74
N GLU A 176 0.18 29.67 2.41
CA GLU A 176 1.30 30.62 2.35
C GLU A 176 1.98 30.64 3.72
N SER A 177 3.31 30.61 3.70
CA SER A 177 4.13 30.78 4.89
C SER A 177 5.08 31.94 4.68
N ASP A 178 5.11 32.87 5.62
CA ASP A 178 6.08 33.96 5.65
C ASP A 178 6.88 33.94 6.95
N ALA A 179 8.10 34.48 6.89
CA ALA A 179 8.95 34.65 8.06
C ALA A 179 9.85 35.88 7.86
N GLY A 180 9.51 36.97 8.55
CA GLY A 180 10.24 38.24 8.46
C GLY A 180 10.03 38.97 7.13
N ASP A 181 10.95 39.88 6.80
CA ASP A 181 10.90 40.68 5.57
C ASP A 181 11.80 40.07 4.49
N LEU A 182 11.24 39.12 3.73
CA LEU A 182 11.94 38.44 2.64
C LEU A 182 12.41 39.43 1.56
N ALA A 183 11.63 40.46 1.24
CA ALA A 183 11.95 41.41 0.20
C ALA A 183 13.19 42.25 0.57
N ALA A 184 13.25 42.76 1.81
CA ALA A 184 14.41 43.49 2.31
C ALA A 184 15.66 42.61 2.41
N ALA A 185 15.50 41.34 2.83
CA ALA A 185 16.59 40.40 2.91
C ALA A 185 17.18 40.08 1.52
N LEU A 186 16.33 39.81 0.53
CA LEU A 186 16.76 39.56 -0.85
C LEU A 186 17.43 40.79 -1.47
N ALA A 187 16.94 42.00 -1.19
CA ALA A 187 17.50 43.25 -1.73
C ALA A 187 18.91 43.58 -1.20
N THR A 188 19.25 43.09 0.00
CA THR A 188 20.53 43.40 0.67
C THR A 188 21.52 42.23 0.68
N ALA A 189 21.12 41.07 0.18
CA ALA A 189 21.96 39.89 0.14
C ALA A 189 23.18 40.07 -0.77
N ALA A 190 24.34 39.56 -0.33
CA ALA A 190 25.55 39.58 -1.14
C ALA A 190 25.46 38.66 -2.37
N VAL A 191 24.65 37.59 -2.29
CA VAL A 191 24.39 36.62 -3.35
C VAL A 191 22.95 36.15 -3.26
N THR A 192 22.27 36.06 -4.41
CA THR A 192 20.93 35.49 -4.56
C THR A 192 20.97 34.35 -5.57
N VAL A 193 20.23 33.28 -5.32
CA VAL A 193 20.05 32.15 -6.25
C VAL A 193 18.57 31.94 -6.46
N ASP A 194 18.18 31.86 -7.72
CA ASP A 194 16.84 31.49 -8.15
C ASP A 194 16.95 30.27 -9.08
N ALA A 195 16.32 29.16 -8.68
CA ALA A 195 16.41 27.89 -9.36
C ALA A 195 15.12 27.08 -9.18
N THR A 196 14.65 26.47 -10.26
CA THR A 196 13.52 25.56 -10.26
C THR A 196 14.00 24.12 -10.17
N TYR A 197 13.47 23.39 -9.19
CA TYR A 197 13.72 21.97 -9.01
C TYR A 197 12.43 21.19 -9.22
N SER A 198 12.54 19.98 -9.77
CA SER A 198 11.43 19.03 -9.87
C SER A 198 11.89 17.64 -9.45
N THR A 199 10.94 16.86 -8.95
CA THR A 199 11.11 15.43 -8.66
C THR A 199 10.09 14.65 -9.48
N PRO A 200 10.46 13.49 -10.04
CA PRO A 200 9.51 12.65 -10.76
C PRO A 200 8.47 12.05 -9.79
N MET A 201 7.42 11.47 -10.37
CA MET A 201 6.49 10.64 -9.62
C MET A 201 7.17 9.31 -9.27
N GLU A 202 7.21 8.98 -7.98
CA GLU A 202 7.79 7.75 -7.46
C GLU A 202 6.70 6.81 -6.95
N HIS A 203 6.96 5.51 -7.01
CA HIS A 203 6.05 4.48 -6.51
C HIS A 203 6.74 3.63 -5.45
N ASN A 204 6.00 3.28 -4.39
CA ASN A 204 6.52 2.55 -3.25
C ASN A 204 7.02 1.14 -3.62
N ASN A 205 6.48 0.54 -4.69
CA ASN A 205 6.82 -0.80 -5.21
C ASN A 205 7.01 -1.86 -4.11
N PRO A 206 6.05 -2.05 -3.19
CA PRO A 206 6.15 -3.09 -2.19
C PRO A 206 6.14 -4.47 -2.87
N MET A 207 6.92 -5.41 -2.32
CA MET A 207 6.94 -6.79 -2.82
C MET A 207 5.60 -7.51 -2.59
N GLU A 208 4.86 -7.10 -1.55
CA GLU A 208 3.51 -7.55 -1.26
C GLU A 208 2.51 -6.53 -1.85
N PRO A 209 1.64 -6.92 -2.80
CA PRO A 209 0.54 -6.08 -3.26
C PRO A 209 -0.54 -5.90 -2.18
N HIS A 210 -1.43 -4.91 -2.35
CA HIS A 210 -2.59 -4.75 -1.48
C HIS A 210 -3.50 -6.00 -1.56
N ALA A 211 -3.99 -6.48 -0.41
CA ALA A 211 -4.86 -7.65 -0.28
C ALA A 211 -5.86 -7.48 0.86
#